data_AF-A0A9J6CWP4-F1
#
_entry.id   AF-A0A9J6CWP4-F1
#
_cell.length_a   1.000
_cell.length_b   1.000
_cell.length_c   1.000
_cell.angle_alpha   90.00
_cell.angle_beta   90.00
_cell.angle_gamma   90.00
#
_symmetry.space_group_name_H-M   'P 1'
#
loop_
_entity.id
_entity.type
_entity.pdbx_description
1 polymer ?
#
loop_
_entity_poly.entity_id
_entity_poly.type
_entity_poly.pdbx_seq_one_letter_code
_entity_poly.pdbx_strand_id
1 'polypeptide(L)'
;MDVAMSRGHRWEARQQLEEKENTTTFTTFLNELGLPWPSKSSTTRFQLLDTLVRASLQLGMPMFWAFYVGRHPSRPSENTIYMTLELSFSQWIRDIEALAADGKEGHYLRRCAEIVGRTGQLYSLKIQQVLQTHAEIVELVLRFWGTGSVPQYHNMSDPDLRRAVNGYLPDDSQLWPIDEIVNMQPEFFSRLDATHLCKTGYQERFKLSSEHTSCGRCPRWCPRT
;
A
#
# COMPACT_ATOMS: atom_id res chain seq x y z
N MET A 1 20.91 -14.66 -47.77
CA MET A 1 19.68 -14.51 -46.96
C MET A 1 19.97 -14.41 -45.44
N ASP A 2 21.21 -14.12 -45.03
CA ASP A 2 21.64 -14.20 -43.61
C ASP A 2 21.57 -12.90 -42.79
N VAL A 3 21.30 -11.76 -43.41
CA VAL A 3 21.33 -10.46 -42.71
C VAL A 3 20.05 -10.20 -41.89
N ALA A 4 18.92 -10.80 -42.27
CA ALA A 4 17.65 -10.64 -41.56
C ALA A 4 17.60 -11.44 -40.23
N MET A 5 18.19 -12.64 -40.20
CA MET A 5 18.26 -13.46 -38.99
C MET A 5 19.21 -12.87 -37.93
N SER A 6 20.30 -12.20 -38.35
CA SER A 6 21.23 -11.52 -37.45
C SER A 6 20.61 -10.30 -36.74
N ARG A 7 19.66 -9.61 -37.37
CA ARG A 7 18.98 -8.43 -36.78
C ARG A 7 17.91 -8.82 -35.75
N GLY A 8 17.19 -9.92 -35.98
CA GLY A 8 16.19 -10.45 -35.02
C GLY A 8 16.83 -10.82 -33.68
N HIS A 9 17.89 -11.63 -33.72
CA HIS A 9 18.62 -12.03 -32.50
C HIS A 9 19.27 -10.86 -31.75
N ARG A 10 19.71 -9.82 -32.47
CA ARG A 10 20.30 -8.63 -31.84
C ARG A 10 19.25 -7.76 -31.15
N TRP A 11 18.02 -7.74 -31.65
CA TRP A 11 16.89 -7.04 -31.03
C TRP A 11 16.35 -7.81 -29.81
N GLU A 12 16.20 -9.12 -29.92
CA GLU A 12 15.82 -10.00 -28.79
C GLU A 12 16.84 -9.93 -27.64
N ALA A 13 18.13 -9.97 -27.96
CA ALA A 13 19.19 -9.85 -26.95
C ALA A 13 19.18 -8.48 -26.26
N ARG A 14 18.84 -7.40 -26.98
CA ARG A 14 18.73 -6.06 -26.42
C ARG A 14 17.51 -5.92 -25.51
N GLN A 15 16.35 -6.45 -25.92
CA GLN A 15 15.17 -6.49 -25.06
C GLN A 15 15.40 -7.29 -23.79
N GLN A 16 16.06 -8.44 -23.87
CA GLN A 16 16.41 -9.24 -22.70
C GLN A 16 17.37 -8.50 -21.75
N LEU A 17 18.29 -7.69 -22.30
CA LEU A 17 19.21 -6.89 -21.51
C LEU A 17 18.47 -5.74 -20.80
N GLU A 18 17.61 -5.02 -21.53
CA GLU A 18 16.76 -3.94 -20.98
C GLU A 18 15.78 -4.48 -19.92
N GLU A 19 15.16 -5.65 -20.14
CA GLU A 19 14.29 -6.32 -19.17
C GLU A 19 15.06 -6.70 -17.91
N LYS A 20 16.29 -7.23 -18.06
CA LYS A 20 17.15 -7.59 -16.92
C LYS A 20 17.59 -6.36 -16.12
N GLU A 21 17.93 -5.26 -16.80
CA GLU A 21 18.33 -4.00 -16.17
C GLU A 21 17.15 -3.36 -15.41
N ASN A 22 15.98 -3.31 -16.04
CA ASN A 22 14.75 -2.80 -15.42
C ASN A 22 14.33 -3.64 -14.21
N THR A 23 14.43 -4.97 -14.31
CA THR A 23 14.12 -5.89 -13.21
C THR A 23 15.08 -5.69 -12.04
N THR A 24 16.37 -5.52 -12.32
CA THR A 24 17.40 -5.28 -11.28
C THR A 24 17.13 -3.95 -10.58
N THR A 25 16.83 -2.91 -11.35
CA THR A 25 16.50 -1.57 -10.82
C THR A 25 15.27 -1.61 -9.92
N PHE A 26 14.19 -2.26 -10.37
CA PHE A 26 12.96 -2.38 -9.60
C PHE A 26 13.14 -3.23 -8.33
N THR A 27 13.94 -4.30 -8.40
CA THR A 27 14.25 -5.13 -7.22
C THR A 27 15.04 -4.36 -6.17
N THR A 28 16.05 -3.58 -6.60
CA THR A 28 16.82 -2.70 -5.73
C THR A 28 15.92 -1.67 -5.07
N PHE A 29 15.06 -1.01 -5.85
CA PHE A 29 14.07 -0.06 -5.35
C PHE A 29 13.14 -0.66 -4.28
N LEU A 30 12.61 -1.85 -4.52
CA LEU A 30 11.75 -2.56 -3.57
C LEU A 30 12.49 -2.89 -2.26
N ASN A 31 13.75 -3.32 -2.36
CA ASN A 31 14.59 -3.59 -1.20
C ASN A 31 14.91 -2.30 -0.41
N GLU A 32 15.19 -1.20 -1.09
CA GLU A 32 15.40 0.12 -0.46
C GLU A 32 14.17 0.62 0.29
N LEU A 33 12.96 0.23 -0.16
CA LEU A 33 11.70 0.50 0.53
C LEU A 33 11.39 -0.46 1.69
N GLY A 34 12.24 -1.46 1.93
CA GLY A 34 11.98 -2.50 2.92
C GLY A 34 10.85 -3.45 2.51
N LEU A 35 10.54 -3.52 1.22
CA LEU A 35 9.52 -4.37 0.62
C LEU A 35 10.18 -5.48 -0.20
N PRO A 36 10.77 -6.52 0.42
CA PRO A 36 11.40 -7.61 -0.32
C PRO A 36 10.32 -8.46 -1.01
N TRP A 37 9.81 -7.98 -2.13
CA TRP A 37 8.88 -8.69 -3.00
C TRP A 37 9.65 -9.60 -3.95
N PRO A 38 9.19 -10.84 -4.24
CA PRO A 38 7.96 -11.50 -3.76
C PRO A 38 8.10 -12.22 -2.40
N SER A 39 9.24 -12.06 -1.72
CA SER A 39 9.56 -12.69 -0.44
C SER A 39 8.68 -12.14 0.71
N LYS A 40 8.75 -12.78 1.88
CA LYS A 40 8.05 -12.31 3.08
C LYS A 40 9.07 -11.71 4.03
N SER A 41 8.86 -10.46 4.42
CA SER A 41 9.40 -9.88 5.64
C SER A 41 8.26 -9.72 6.65
N SER A 42 8.58 -9.84 7.93
CA SER A 42 7.68 -9.31 8.96
C SER A 42 7.81 -7.80 8.95
N THR A 43 6.70 -7.10 8.73
CA THR A 43 6.63 -5.64 8.81
C THR A 43 5.87 -5.26 10.07
N THR A 44 6.40 -4.33 10.85
CA THR A 44 5.66 -3.71 11.97
C THR A 44 4.74 -2.61 11.43
N ARG A 45 3.75 -2.17 12.22
CA ARG A 45 2.90 -1.03 11.85
C ARG A 45 3.71 0.22 11.55
N PHE A 46 4.69 0.52 12.40
CA PHE A 46 5.67 1.60 12.21
C PHE A 46 6.33 1.53 10.83
N GLN A 47 6.86 0.34 10.46
CA GLN A 47 7.55 0.15 9.19
C GLN A 47 6.59 0.28 8.01
N LEU A 48 5.37 -0.24 8.14
CA LEU A 48 4.34 -0.11 7.11
C LEU A 48 4.01 1.37 6.86
N LEU A 49 3.79 2.15 7.92
CA LEU A 49 3.49 3.58 7.80
C LEU A 49 4.67 4.36 7.21
N ASP A 50 5.91 4.06 7.62
CA ASP A 50 7.10 4.67 7.01
C ASP A 50 7.20 4.38 5.52
N THR A 51 7.00 3.12 5.13
CA THR A 51 7.04 2.72 3.72
C THR A 51 5.93 3.40 2.92
N LEU A 52 4.70 3.47 3.44
CA LEU A 52 3.57 4.11 2.75
C LEU A 52 3.76 5.63 2.61
N VAL A 53 4.18 6.31 3.69
CA VAL A 53 4.45 7.75 3.66
C VAL A 53 5.64 8.06 2.74
N ARG A 54 6.71 7.25 2.79
CA ARG A 54 7.85 7.37 1.86
C ARG A 54 7.43 7.22 0.42
N ALA A 55 6.63 6.19 0.12
CA ALA A 55 6.16 5.94 -1.23
C ALA A 55 5.27 7.07 -1.75
N SER A 56 4.44 7.67 -0.89
CA SER A 56 3.67 8.87 -1.23
C SER A 56 4.57 10.09 -1.47
N LEU A 57 5.29 10.53 -0.44
CA LEU A 57 5.95 11.85 -0.43
C LEU A 57 7.25 11.90 -1.22
N GLN A 58 8.05 10.84 -1.17
CA GLN A 58 9.37 10.82 -1.82
C GLN A 58 9.29 10.29 -3.25
N LEU A 59 8.38 9.36 -3.51
CA LEU A 59 8.34 8.61 -4.77
C LEU A 59 7.13 8.94 -5.63
N GLY A 60 6.19 9.75 -5.13
CA GLY A 60 4.99 10.14 -5.87
C GLY A 60 4.11 8.95 -6.26
N MET A 61 4.18 7.84 -5.51
CA MET A 61 3.34 6.68 -5.78
C MET A 61 1.91 6.98 -5.32
N PRO A 62 0.88 6.47 -6.03
CA PRO A 62 -0.52 6.62 -5.64
C PRO A 62 -0.79 5.84 -4.35
N MET A 63 -0.60 6.50 -3.20
CA MET A 63 -0.87 5.96 -1.87
C MET A 63 -2.14 6.59 -1.29
N PHE A 64 -2.65 6.02 -0.20
CA PHE A 64 -3.92 6.48 0.41
C PHE A 64 -3.84 7.92 0.93
N TRP A 65 -2.66 8.36 1.37
CA TRP A 65 -2.46 9.72 1.87
C TRP A 65 -1.63 10.53 0.88
N ALA A 66 -2.14 11.71 0.57
CA ALA A 66 -1.41 12.81 0.03
C ALA A 66 -1.37 13.92 1.09
N PHE A 67 -0.19 14.48 1.31
CA PHE A 67 0.00 15.60 2.24
C PHE A 67 0.47 16.82 1.47
N TYR A 68 -0.11 17.98 1.78
CA TYR A 68 0.36 19.26 1.27
C TYR A 68 0.20 20.37 2.30
N VAL A 69 0.99 21.42 2.18
CA VAL A 69 0.91 22.61 3.04
C VAL A 69 0.06 23.66 2.33
N GLY A 70 -0.93 24.20 3.04
CA GLY A 70 -1.81 25.24 2.52
C GLY A 70 -2.23 26.23 3.61
N ARG A 71 -2.94 27.29 3.22
CA ARG A 71 -3.50 28.25 4.18
C ARG A 71 -4.60 27.61 5.02
N HIS A 72 -4.64 27.91 6.30
CA HIS A 72 -5.71 27.42 7.17
C HIS A 72 -7.05 28.09 6.80
N PRO A 73 -8.13 27.33 6.52
CA PRO A 73 -9.39 27.92 6.03
C PRO A 73 -10.02 28.92 7.00
N SER A 74 -10.00 28.63 8.31
CA SER A 74 -10.51 29.53 9.35
C SER A 74 -9.47 30.53 9.89
N ARG A 75 -8.18 30.36 9.54
CA ARG A 75 -7.07 31.19 10.00
C ARG A 75 -6.13 31.51 8.82
N PRO A 76 -6.55 32.30 7.81
CA PRO A 76 -5.82 32.40 6.54
C PRO A 76 -4.39 32.97 6.64
N SER A 77 -4.03 33.58 7.77
CA SER A 77 -2.66 34.01 8.09
C SER A 77 -1.71 32.85 8.40
N GLU A 78 -2.23 31.68 8.75
CA GLU A 78 -1.48 30.50 9.19
C GLU A 78 -1.42 29.45 8.07
N ASN A 79 -0.37 28.63 8.08
CA ASN A 79 -0.27 27.43 7.25
C ASN A 79 -0.66 26.21 8.08
N THR A 80 -1.23 25.21 7.41
CA THR A 80 -1.55 23.91 8.01
C THR A 80 -1.29 22.80 6.99
N ILE A 81 -1.16 21.59 7.50
CA ILE A 81 -1.05 20.39 6.67
C ILE A 81 -2.46 19.92 6.33
N TYR A 82 -2.66 19.69 5.04
CA TYR A 82 -3.83 19.02 4.51
C TYR A 82 -3.50 17.56 4.29
N MET A 83 -4.41 16.69 4.73
CA MET A 83 -4.40 15.26 4.44
C MET A 83 -5.57 14.97 3.51
N THR A 84 -5.28 14.48 2.31
CA THR A 84 -6.27 14.10 1.31
C THR A 84 -5.93 12.76 0.70
N LEU A 85 -6.91 12.11 0.09
CA LEU A 85 -6.69 10.98 -0.80
C LEU A 85 -6.05 11.46 -2.11
N GLU A 86 -5.04 10.73 -2.58
CA GLU A 86 -4.24 11.08 -3.74
C GLU A 86 -5.06 11.01 -5.04
N LEU A 87 -4.90 11.99 -5.94
CA LEU A 87 -5.71 12.06 -7.17
C LEU A 87 -5.39 10.91 -8.13
N SER A 88 -4.11 10.53 -8.23
CA SER A 88 -3.69 9.39 -9.05
C SER A 88 -4.27 8.06 -8.56
N PHE A 89 -4.77 7.99 -7.33
CA PHE A 89 -5.44 6.82 -6.81
C PHE A 89 -6.70 6.45 -7.62
N SER A 90 -7.41 7.44 -8.18
CA SER A 90 -8.54 7.19 -9.08
C SER A 90 -8.15 6.44 -10.37
N GLN A 91 -6.96 6.71 -10.90
CA GLN A 91 -6.46 5.99 -12.09
C GLN A 91 -6.14 4.54 -11.73
N TRP A 92 -5.47 4.33 -10.58
CA TRP A 92 -5.19 2.99 -10.08
C TRP A 92 -6.46 2.15 -9.88
N ILE A 93 -7.53 2.73 -9.31
CA ILE A 93 -8.82 2.02 -9.16
C ILE A 93 -9.35 1.56 -10.52
N ARG A 94 -9.38 2.45 -11.52
CA ARG A 94 -9.85 2.10 -12.87
C ARG A 94 -9.05 0.97 -13.49
N ASP A 95 -7.73 1.01 -13.33
CA ASP A 95 -6.84 -0.02 -13.89
C ASP A 95 -7.07 -1.39 -13.22
N ILE A 96 -7.23 -1.40 -11.89
CA ILE A 96 -7.51 -2.62 -11.13
C ILE A 96 -8.90 -3.17 -11.45
N GLU A 97 -9.95 -2.33 -11.50
CA GLU A 97 -11.29 -2.76 -11.88
C GLU A 97 -11.35 -3.33 -13.30
N ALA A 98 -10.62 -2.72 -14.25
CA ALA A 98 -10.51 -3.25 -15.62
C ALA A 98 -9.84 -4.62 -15.65
N LEU A 99 -8.76 -4.81 -14.88
CA LEU A 99 -8.08 -6.11 -14.75
C LEU A 99 -8.98 -7.17 -14.09
N ALA A 100 -9.78 -6.76 -13.09
CA ALA A 100 -10.71 -7.63 -12.39
C ALA A 100 -11.87 -8.07 -13.30
N ALA A 101 -12.44 -7.14 -14.08
CA ALA A 101 -13.50 -7.43 -15.06
C ALA A 101 -13.06 -8.44 -16.12
N ASP A 102 -11.79 -8.39 -16.52
CA ASP A 102 -11.17 -9.32 -17.46
C ASP A 102 -10.74 -10.66 -16.83
N GLY A 103 -10.84 -10.81 -15.50
CA GLY A 103 -10.31 -11.97 -14.77
C GLY A 103 -8.78 -12.09 -14.83
N LYS A 104 -8.07 -10.99 -15.14
CA LYS A 104 -6.62 -10.97 -15.39
C LYS A 104 -5.79 -10.44 -14.22
N GLU A 105 -6.41 -9.87 -13.19
CA GLU A 105 -5.68 -9.25 -12.07
C GLU A 105 -4.70 -10.21 -11.39
N GLY A 106 -5.13 -11.44 -11.11
CA GLY A 106 -4.26 -12.46 -10.52
C GLY A 106 -3.11 -12.90 -11.44
N HIS A 107 -3.36 -12.95 -12.75
CA HIS A 107 -2.33 -13.26 -13.75
C HIS A 107 -1.31 -12.13 -13.87
N TYR A 108 -1.78 -10.87 -13.85
CA TYR A 108 -0.95 -9.68 -13.85
C TYR A 108 -0.01 -9.66 -12.63
N LEU A 109 -0.55 -9.81 -11.42
CA LEU A 109 0.25 -9.84 -10.19
C LEU A 109 1.26 -11.00 -10.17
N ARG A 110 0.86 -12.18 -10.67
CA ARG A 110 1.78 -13.32 -10.83
C ARG A 110 2.91 -12.98 -11.79
N ARG A 111 2.61 -12.39 -12.95
CA ARG A 111 3.62 -12.04 -13.94
C ARG A 111 4.60 -10.99 -13.40
N CYS A 112 4.11 -9.96 -12.72
CA CYS A 112 4.96 -8.96 -12.06
C CYS A 112 5.92 -9.62 -11.05
N ALA A 113 5.45 -10.62 -10.32
CA ALA A 113 6.27 -11.33 -9.37
C ALA A 113 7.33 -12.24 -10.01
N GLU A 114 6.97 -12.96 -11.08
CA GLU A 114 7.88 -13.82 -11.84
C GLU A 114 9.01 -13.03 -12.50
N ILE A 115 8.74 -11.78 -12.91
CA ILE A 115 9.76 -10.87 -13.43
C ILE A 115 10.78 -10.55 -12.33
N VAL A 116 10.31 -10.22 -11.13
CA VAL A 116 11.17 -9.75 -10.01
C VAL A 116 11.86 -10.89 -9.28
N GLY A 117 11.28 -12.10 -9.25
CA GLY A 117 11.87 -13.22 -8.55
C GLY A 117 11.12 -14.54 -8.75
N ARG A 118 11.63 -15.61 -8.14
CA ARG A 118 11.01 -16.93 -8.26
C ARG A 118 9.77 -17.02 -7.37
N THR A 119 8.63 -17.29 -8.00
CA THR A 119 7.36 -17.53 -7.30
C THR A 119 7.18 -19.02 -7.01
N GLY A 120 7.15 -19.42 -5.73
CA GLY A 120 6.81 -20.78 -5.32
C GLY A 120 5.29 -21.03 -5.21
N GLN A 121 4.86 -22.24 -4.86
CA GLN A 121 3.43 -22.59 -4.71
C GLN A 121 2.66 -21.71 -3.71
N LEU A 122 3.31 -21.28 -2.61
CA LEU A 122 2.72 -20.38 -1.61
C LEU A 122 2.38 -18.99 -2.15
N TYR A 123 2.84 -18.66 -3.36
CA TYR A 123 2.66 -17.35 -3.96
C TYR A 123 1.23 -17.10 -4.48
N SER A 124 0.54 -18.14 -4.93
CA SER A 124 -0.87 -18.01 -5.37
C SER A 124 -1.79 -17.59 -4.24
N LEU A 125 -1.56 -18.08 -3.01
CA LEU A 125 -2.30 -17.63 -1.82
C LEU A 125 -2.04 -16.16 -1.50
N LYS A 126 -0.79 -15.70 -1.67
CA LYS A 126 -0.43 -14.29 -1.45
C LYS A 126 -1.14 -13.38 -2.44
N ILE A 127 -1.17 -13.77 -3.73
CA ILE A 127 -1.90 -13.02 -4.75
C ILE A 127 -3.37 -12.88 -4.34
N GLN A 128 -4.02 -13.97 -3.92
CA GLN A 128 -5.42 -13.90 -3.45
C GLN A 128 -5.60 -12.93 -2.28
N GLN A 129 -4.67 -12.88 -1.33
CA GLN A 129 -4.72 -11.91 -0.22
C GLN A 129 -4.55 -10.46 -0.69
N VAL A 130 -3.66 -10.22 -1.67
CA VAL A 130 -3.49 -8.89 -2.28
C VAL A 130 -4.77 -8.48 -3.01
N LEU A 131 -5.33 -9.38 -3.83
CA LEU A 131 -6.59 -9.15 -4.55
C LEU A 131 -7.75 -8.82 -3.60
N GLN A 132 -7.88 -9.59 -2.50
CA GLN A 132 -8.88 -9.32 -1.48
C GLN A 132 -8.67 -7.94 -0.84
N THR A 133 -7.43 -7.61 -0.48
CA THR A 133 -7.10 -6.30 0.10
C THR A 133 -7.39 -5.16 -0.87
N HIS A 134 -7.07 -5.32 -2.15
CA HIS A 134 -7.42 -4.36 -3.20
C HIS A 134 -8.93 -4.15 -3.29
N ALA A 135 -9.71 -5.23 -3.34
CA ALA A 135 -11.17 -5.14 -3.42
C ALA A 135 -11.77 -4.40 -2.21
N GLU A 136 -11.31 -4.73 -0.99
CA GLU A 136 -11.75 -4.06 0.25
C GLU A 136 -11.42 -2.56 0.23
N ILE A 137 -10.23 -2.19 -0.24
CA ILE A 137 -9.79 -0.79 -0.37
C ILE A 137 -10.60 -0.06 -1.45
N VAL A 138 -10.82 -0.68 -2.61
CA VAL A 138 -11.62 -0.09 -3.70
C VAL A 138 -13.04 0.16 -3.22
N GLU A 139 -13.67 -0.81 -2.55
CA GLU A 139 -15.01 -0.63 -1.97
C GLU A 139 -15.03 0.53 -0.96
N LEU A 140 -14.02 0.58 -0.09
CA LEU A 140 -13.90 1.65 0.90
C LEU A 140 -13.80 3.00 0.20
N VAL A 141 -12.95 3.11 -0.82
CA VAL A 141 -12.79 4.35 -1.57
C VAL A 141 -14.08 4.72 -2.28
N LEU A 142 -14.70 3.84 -3.05
CA LEU A 142 -15.93 4.16 -3.78
C LEU A 142 -17.09 4.57 -2.87
N ARG A 143 -17.14 4.05 -1.63
CA ARG A 143 -18.16 4.41 -0.65
C ARG A 143 -17.95 5.81 -0.05
N PHE A 144 -16.70 6.24 0.11
CA PHE A 144 -16.35 7.46 0.85
C PHE A 144 -15.69 8.55 -0.03
N TRP A 145 -15.37 8.25 -1.29
CA TRP A 145 -14.87 9.21 -2.29
C TRP A 145 -16.05 9.93 -2.92
N GLY A 146 -16.13 11.24 -2.69
CA GLY A 146 -17.12 12.10 -3.37
C GLY A 146 -18.42 12.34 -2.60
N THR A 147 -18.56 11.82 -1.38
CA THR A 147 -19.71 12.11 -0.50
C THR A 147 -19.59 13.49 0.16
N GLY A 148 -19.43 14.57 -0.62
CA GLY A 148 -19.45 15.96 -0.14
C GLY A 148 -18.76 16.17 1.22
N SER A 149 -17.62 15.51 1.43
CA SER A 149 -17.08 15.32 2.77
C SER A 149 -16.69 16.67 3.33
N VAL A 150 -17.30 17.03 4.46
CA VAL A 150 -16.96 18.27 5.15
C VAL A 150 -15.56 18.09 5.72
N PRO A 151 -14.57 18.93 5.33
CA PRO A 151 -13.24 18.85 5.89
C PRO A 151 -13.31 18.95 7.41
N GLN A 152 -12.56 18.11 8.10
CA GLN A 152 -12.45 18.15 9.55
C GLN A 152 -11.11 18.70 9.98
N TYR A 153 -11.17 19.61 10.94
CA TYR A 153 -10.02 20.13 11.65
C TYR A 153 -9.77 19.22 12.84
N HIS A 154 -8.62 18.56 12.87
CA HIS A 154 -8.26 17.74 14.01
C HIS A 154 -6.76 17.64 14.18
N ASN A 155 -6.38 17.19 15.35
CA ASN A 155 -5.02 16.81 15.67
C ASN A 155 -4.69 15.45 15.06
N MET A 156 -3.51 15.31 14.47
CA MET A 156 -3.01 14.00 14.05
C MET A 156 -2.66 13.19 15.30
N SER A 157 -3.66 12.53 15.88
CA SER A 157 -3.54 11.84 17.18
C SER A 157 -2.69 10.57 17.10
N ASP A 158 -2.63 9.92 15.93
CA ASP A 158 -1.82 8.73 15.71
C ASP A 158 -0.32 9.06 15.80
N PRO A 159 0.38 8.57 16.83
CA PRO A 159 1.80 8.88 17.03
C PRO A 159 2.70 8.27 15.96
N ASP A 160 2.36 7.09 15.42
CA ASP A 160 3.22 6.43 14.42
C ASP A 160 3.11 7.11 13.06
N LEU A 161 1.90 7.51 12.66
CA LEU A 161 1.67 8.27 11.44
C LEU A 161 2.31 9.65 11.53
N ARG A 162 2.12 10.35 12.67
CA ARG A 162 2.74 11.66 12.90
C ARG A 162 4.26 11.59 12.80
N ARG A 163 4.87 10.57 13.41
CA ARG A 163 6.32 10.33 13.29
C ARG A 163 6.75 10.04 11.85
N ALA A 164 6.00 9.22 11.11
CA ALA A 164 6.31 8.92 9.71
C ALA A 164 6.28 10.19 8.84
N VAL A 165 5.28 11.05 9.02
CA VAL A 165 5.17 12.35 8.32
C VAL A 165 6.28 13.31 8.73
N ASN A 166 6.57 13.41 10.03
CA ASN A 166 7.64 14.24 10.60
C ASN A 166 9.02 13.94 10.03
N GLY A 167 9.28 12.69 9.62
CA GLY A 167 10.52 12.31 8.94
C GLY A 167 10.75 13.01 7.60
N TYR A 168 9.73 13.66 7.03
CA TYR A 168 9.80 14.42 5.78
C TYR A 168 9.57 15.93 5.98
N LEU A 169 9.37 16.38 7.21
CA LEU A 169 9.25 17.80 7.55
C LEU A 169 10.59 18.35 8.03
N PRO A 170 10.89 19.64 7.79
CA PRO A 170 12.02 20.32 8.43
C PRO A 170 11.96 20.26 9.97
N ASP A 171 13.12 20.32 10.62
CA ASP A 171 13.23 20.23 12.10
C ASP A 171 12.44 21.33 12.84
N ASP A 172 12.32 22.53 12.25
CA ASP A 172 11.58 23.66 12.80
C ASP A 172 10.07 23.62 12.50
N SER A 173 9.63 22.63 11.72
CA SER A 173 8.27 22.50 11.19
C SER A 173 7.63 21.16 11.55
N GLN A 174 8.17 20.49 12.58
CA GLN A 174 7.69 19.19 13.07
C GLN A 174 6.27 19.30 13.61
N LEU A 175 5.41 18.32 13.29
CA LEU A 175 4.09 18.20 13.88
C LEU A 175 4.15 17.72 15.32
N TRP A 176 3.47 18.45 16.19
CA TRP A 176 3.20 18.12 17.57
C TRP A 176 1.80 17.52 17.73
N PRO A 177 1.53 16.79 18.84
CA PRO A 177 0.19 16.25 19.10
C PRO A 177 -0.92 17.31 19.16
N ILE A 178 -0.56 18.56 19.44
CA ILE A 178 -1.49 19.69 19.54
C ILE A 178 -1.70 20.43 18.21
N ASP A 179 -0.93 20.09 17.18
CA ASP A 179 -1.04 20.76 15.89
C ASP A 179 -2.29 20.27 15.15
N GLU A 180 -3.05 21.25 14.65
CA GLU A 180 -4.25 21.02 13.88
C GLU A 180 -3.91 20.83 12.41
N ILE A 181 -4.42 19.74 11.83
CA ILE A 181 -4.39 19.44 10.41
C ILE A 181 -5.80 19.49 9.82
N VAL A 182 -5.88 19.69 8.50
CA VAL A 182 -7.14 19.64 7.76
C VAL A 182 -7.26 18.29 7.07
N ASN A 183 -8.18 17.46 7.52
CA ASN A 183 -8.50 16.19 6.86
C ASN A 183 -9.67 16.38 5.89
N MET A 184 -9.41 16.14 4.60
CA MET A 184 -10.38 16.30 3.52
C MET A 184 -11.33 15.11 3.36
N GLN A 185 -10.97 13.92 3.85
CA GLN A 185 -11.80 12.71 3.85
C GLN A 185 -11.77 11.99 5.21
N PRO A 186 -12.32 12.58 6.28
CA PRO A 186 -12.21 12.05 7.64
C PRO A 186 -12.81 10.65 7.80
N GLU A 187 -13.97 10.38 7.19
CA GLU A 187 -14.62 9.08 7.27
C GLU A 187 -13.79 7.98 6.57
N PHE A 188 -13.22 8.29 5.40
CA PHE A 188 -12.36 7.36 4.68
C PHE A 188 -11.15 6.96 5.52
N PHE A 189 -10.39 7.93 6.03
CA PHE A 189 -9.18 7.65 6.81
C PHE A 189 -9.49 6.95 8.13
N SER A 190 -10.56 7.34 8.83
CA SER A 190 -11.00 6.66 10.04
C SER A 190 -11.32 5.18 9.80
N ARG A 191 -11.95 4.85 8.67
CA ARG A 191 -12.26 3.48 8.28
C ARG A 191 -11.02 2.72 7.84
N LEU A 192 -10.18 3.31 6.99
CA LEU A 192 -8.91 2.75 6.54
C LEU A 192 -8.04 2.35 7.75
N ASP A 193 -7.95 3.25 8.72
CA ASP A 193 -7.23 3.00 9.96
C ASP A 193 -7.86 1.81 10.69
N ALA A 194 -9.17 1.86 10.98
CA ALA A 194 -9.85 0.81 11.73
C ALA A 194 -9.76 -0.59 11.10
N THR A 195 -9.84 -0.70 9.77
CA THR A 195 -9.93 -1.99 9.07
C THR A 195 -8.57 -2.54 8.62
N HIS A 196 -7.63 -1.68 8.20
CA HIS A 196 -6.38 -2.11 7.58
C HIS A 196 -5.13 -1.78 8.40
N LEU A 197 -5.15 -0.75 9.26
CA LEU A 197 -3.94 -0.24 9.93
C LEU A 197 -3.95 -0.39 11.47
N CYS A 198 -5.13 -0.53 12.07
CA CYS A 198 -5.37 -0.59 13.51
C CYS A 198 -5.91 -1.94 14.00
N LYS A 199 -5.78 -3.03 13.23
CA LYS A 199 -6.20 -4.38 13.71
C LYS A 199 -5.51 -4.70 15.04
N THR A 200 -6.29 -4.47 16.10
CA THR A 200 -5.99 -4.58 17.52
C THR A 200 -5.70 -6.03 17.84
N GLY A 201 -4.45 -6.34 18.18
CA GLY A 201 -4.08 -7.68 18.63
C GLY A 201 -2.68 -8.18 18.27
N TYR A 202 -1.87 -7.44 17.51
CA TYR A 202 -0.52 -7.87 17.20
C TYR A 202 0.51 -6.73 17.34
N GLN A 203 1.02 -6.59 18.57
CA GLN A 203 2.37 -6.05 18.80
C GLN A 203 3.47 -6.96 18.21
N GLU A 204 3.12 -8.06 17.55
CA GLU A 204 4.02 -8.82 16.69
C GLU A 204 3.40 -9.08 15.30
N ARG A 205 3.97 -8.46 14.27
CA ARG A 205 3.93 -8.94 12.87
C ARG A 205 2.61 -8.69 12.11
N PHE A 206 2.70 -7.93 11.01
CA PHE A 206 1.89 -8.21 9.83
C PHE A 206 2.31 -9.57 9.27
N LYS A 207 1.74 -10.65 9.82
CA LYS A 207 1.92 -12.01 9.32
C LYS A 207 0.95 -12.22 8.16
N LEU A 208 1.43 -12.14 6.92
CA LEU A 208 0.83 -12.92 5.83
C LEU A 208 1.16 -14.41 6.08
N SER A 209 0.52 -15.04 7.06
CA SER A 209 0.61 -16.49 7.26
C SER A 209 -0.69 -17.08 7.77
N SER A 210 -1.05 -18.16 7.10
CA SER A 210 -1.98 -19.20 7.51
C SER A 210 -1.79 -19.63 8.96
N GLU A 211 -2.84 -19.49 9.76
CA GLU A 211 -3.24 -20.59 10.62
C GLU A 211 -4.55 -21.12 10.07
N HIS A 212 -4.44 -22.22 9.31
CA HIS A 212 -5.50 -23.21 9.32
C HIS A 212 -5.66 -23.64 10.78
N THR A 213 -6.63 -23.08 11.49
CA THR A 213 -7.29 -23.84 12.55
C THR A 213 -8.06 -24.96 11.85
N SER A 214 -7.33 -26.04 11.56
CA SER A 214 -7.95 -27.35 11.53
C SER A 214 -8.62 -27.54 12.89
N CYS A 215 -9.94 -27.35 12.94
CA CYS A 215 -10.76 -27.88 14.02
C CYS A 215 -10.71 -29.41 13.89
N GLY A 216 -9.64 -29.97 14.45
CA GLY A 216 -9.27 -31.35 14.38
C GLY A 216 -8.82 -31.79 15.76
N ARG A 217 -9.81 -32.00 16.63
CA ARG A 217 -9.87 -32.94 17.78
C ARG A 217 -10.70 -32.34 18.90
N CYS A 218 -11.95 -32.79 18.97
CA CYS A 218 -12.71 -32.87 20.21
C CYS A 218 -11.94 -33.78 21.19
N PRO A 219 -11.51 -33.33 22.38
CA PRO A 219 -11.14 -34.22 23.45
C PRO A 219 -12.43 -34.73 24.10
N ARG A 220 -12.63 -36.05 24.04
CA ARG A 220 -13.72 -36.80 24.67
C ARG A 220 -13.78 -36.58 26.19
N TRP A 221 -14.40 -35.54 26.71
CA TRP A 221 -14.85 -35.52 28.12
C TRP A 221 -16.11 -34.67 28.28
N CYS A 222 -17.25 -35.24 27.88
CA CYS A 222 -18.53 -34.94 28.54
C CYS A 222 -18.81 -36.09 29.53
N PRO A 223 -18.94 -35.81 30.83
CA PRO A 223 -19.94 -36.46 31.65
C PRO A 223 -21.20 -35.60 31.62
N ARG A 224 -22.32 -36.21 31.26
CA ARG A 224 -23.65 -35.63 31.44
C ARG A 224 -23.95 -35.58 32.95
N THR A 225 -24.13 -34.39 33.49
CA THR A 225 -25.20 -33.94 34.40
C THR A 225 -25.04 -32.46 34.62
#